data_AF-A0A6P1DX84-F1
#
_entry.id   AF-A0A6P1DX84-F1
#
_cell.length_a   1.000
_cell.length_b   1.000
_cell.length_c   1.000
_cell.angle_alpha   90.00
_cell.angle_beta   90.00
_cell.angle_gamma   90.00
#
_symmetry.space_group_name_H-M   'P 1'
#
loop_
_entity.id
_entity.type
_entity.pdbx_description
1 polymer ?
#
loop_
_entity_poly.entity_id
_entity_poly.type
_entity_poly.pdbx_seq_one_letter_code
_entity_poly.pdbx_strand_id
1 'polypeptide(L)'
;MSLTEYVWTLGLAEALAVSLILCILLFVKWRRLKRQLDAVSDSSARVAALLSRDIEAIEASASSDAATCDLRAAYLRALASPFRCRQVHDEDAWKAVLETFHNCFDDLALESALPSPQSRETQNAAGLDAPGIESLQPEFDVHIDEHIETLIERYRLTRGSLDANHETMDDFEAKYQHLQDVNEGLRTTLDDFLPLHGNDKLREDLDEARRCGEAILKSASVAKRNFKLLAHQCEDLETYIRQLQTTIRGYRASVRELIVARDSYIEQANELSEKLELREKLVERLRHNYDLLRQEYDRLYGLTQ
;
A
#
# COMPACT_ATOMS: atom_id res chain seq x y z
N MET A 1 -52.36 -9.55 48.52
CA MET A 1 -51.48 -9.48 47.34
C MET A 1 -51.40 -10.85 46.75
N SER A 2 -51.95 -11.04 45.56
CA SER A 2 -52.02 -12.34 44.89
C SER A 2 -50.68 -12.67 44.24
N LEU A 3 -50.31 -13.94 44.21
CA LEU A 3 -49.07 -14.44 43.56
C LEU A 3 -48.89 -13.91 42.11
N THR A 4 -50.00 -13.62 41.44
CA THR A 4 -50.05 -13.06 40.08
C THR A 4 -49.53 -11.62 40.01
N GLU A 5 -49.76 -10.79 41.04
CA GLU A 5 -49.21 -9.43 41.09
C GLU A 5 -47.69 -9.45 41.29
N TYR A 6 -47.19 -10.38 42.12
CA TYR A 6 -45.76 -10.51 42.40
C TYR A 6 -44.97 -10.93 41.15
N VAL A 7 -45.48 -11.91 40.40
CA VAL A 7 -44.86 -12.37 39.14
C VAL A 7 -44.85 -11.26 38.08
N TRP A 8 -45.91 -10.46 37.99
CA TRP A 8 -45.97 -9.33 37.07
C TRP A 8 -44.98 -8.22 37.44
N THR A 9 -44.90 -7.86 38.73
CA THR A 9 -43.94 -6.84 39.18
C THR A 9 -42.49 -7.29 39.02
N LEU A 10 -42.21 -8.58 39.22
CA LEU A 10 -40.88 -9.15 39.05
C LEU A 10 -40.49 -9.22 37.57
N GLY A 11 -41.39 -9.68 36.70
CA GLY A 11 -41.15 -9.72 35.25
C GLY A 11 -40.99 -8.33 34.64
N LEU A 12 -41.73 -7.33 35.14
CA LEU A 12 -41.57 -5.94 34.71
C LEU A 12 -40.24 -5.34 35.19
N ALA A 13 -39.78 -5.69 36.39
CA ALA A 13 -38.48 -5.27 36.92
C ALA A 13 -37.31 -5.90 36.14
N GLU A 14 -37.41 -7.18 35.78
CA GLU A 14 -36.40 -7.88 34.97
C GLU A 14 -36.34 -7.31 33.54
N ALA A 15 -37.49 -7.05 32.91
CA ALA A 15 -37.54 -6.40 31.60
C ALA A 15 -36.93 -4.98 31.62
N LEU A 16 -37.20 -4.21 32.68
CA LEU A 16 -36.57 -2.90 32.90
C LEU A 16 -35.06 -3.03 33.07
N ALA A 17 -34.58 -3.99 33.88
CA ALA A 17 -33.16 -4.23 34.08
C ALA A 17 -32.45 -4.60 32.77
N VAL A 18 -33.03 -5.49 31.97
CA VAL A 18 -32.48 -5.89 30.66
C VAL A 18 -32.47 -4.70 29.70
N SER A 19 -33.55 -3.90 29.65
CA SER A 19 -33.60 -2.70 28.80
C SER A 19 -32.54 -1.67 29.20
N LEU A 20 -32.30 -1.50 30.50
CA LEU A 20 -31.32 -0.56 31.03
C LEU A 20 -29.89 -1.01 30.73
N ILE A 21 -29.60 -2.32 30.85
CA ILE A 21 -28.32 -2.91 30.44
C ILE A 21 -28.10 -2.71 28.93
N LEU A 22 -29.13 -2.94 28.10
CA LEU A 22 -29.05 -2.74 26.65
C LEU A 22 -28.76 -1.27 26.30
N CYS A 23 -29.44 -0.33 26.95
CA CYS A 23 -29.20 1.10 26.80
C CYS A 23 -27.76 1.49 27.19
N ILE A 24 -27.23 0.94 28.28
CA ILE A 24 -25.84 1.19 28.71
C ILE A 24 -24.85 0.64 27.66
N LEU A 25 -25.07 -0.57 27.14
CA LEU A 25 -24.19 -1.16 26.12
C LEU A 25 -24.21 -0.36 24.81
N LEU A 26 -25.39 0.08 24.37
CA LEU A 26 -25.54 0.94 23.20
C LEU A 26 -24.87 2.30 23.43
N PHE A 27 -25.02 2.88 24.62
CA PHE A 27 -24.36 4.14 24.96
C PHE A 27 -22.83 4.01 24.98
N VAL A 28 -22.28 2.91 25.51
CA VAL A 28 -20.84 2.65 25.49
C VAL A 28 -20.33 2.44 24.06
N LYS A 29 -21.04 1.67 23.23
CA LYS A 29 -20.69 1.48 21.81
C LYS A 29 -20.75 2.79 21.04
N TRP A 30 -21.82 3.58 21.23
CA TRP A 30 -21.97 4.91 20.65
C TRP A 30 -20.83 5.84 21.05
N ARG A 31 -20.45 5.87 22.33
CA ARG A 31 -19.36 6.72 22.81
C ARG A 31 -18.00 6.30 22.25
N ARG A 32 -17.77 4.98 22.05
CA ARG A 32 -16.56 4.48 21.38
C ARG A 32 -16.53 4.88 19.90
N LEU A 33 -17.65 4.69 19.19
CA LEU A 33 -17.79 5.09 17.78
C LEU A 33 -17.59 6.60 17.61
N LYS A 34 -18.16 7.42 18.50
CA LYS A 34 -17.97 8.87 18.48
C LYS A 34 -16.51 9.27 18.65
N ARG A 35 -15.79 8.66 19.61
CA ARG A 35 -14.35 8.92 19.79
C ARG A 35 -13.51 8.48 18.60
N GLN A 36 -13.87 7.38 17.95
CA GLN A 36 -13.18 6.91 16.74
C GLN A 36 -13.44 7.87 15.58
N LEU A 37 -14.67 8.36 15.42
CA LEU A 37 -15.02 9.36 14.41
C LEU A 37 -14.28 10.69 14.66
N ASP A 38 -14.22 11.16 15.91
CA ASP A 38 -13.48 12.37 16.28
C ASP A 38 -11.98 12.21 15.94
N ALA A 39 -11.37 11.07 16.29
CA ALA A 39 -9.97 10.78 16.00
C ALA A 39 -9.65 10.70 14.50
N VAL A 40 -10.56 10.13 13.69
CA VAL A 40 -10.47 10.09 12.23
C VAL A 40 -10.65 11.49 11.64
N SER A 41 -11.53 12.31 12.21
CA SER A 41 -11.69 13.70 11.79
C SER A 41 -10.43 14.53 12.06
N ASP A 42 -9.79 14.33 13.21
CA ASP A 42 -8.54 15.03 13.58
C ASP A 42 -7.33 14.55 12.76
N SER A 43 -7.27 13.27 12.37
CA SER A 43 -6.24 12.79 11.45
C SER A 43 -6.48 13.29 10.02
N SER A 44 -7.73 13.30 9.55
CA SER A 44 -8.09 13.83 8.23
C SER A 44 -7.77 15.31 8.08
N ALA A 45 -8.03 16.12 9.11
CA ALA A 45 -7.69 17.54 9.13
C ALA A 45 -6.18 17.79 9.10
N ARG A 46 -5.39 16.97 9.80
CA ARG A 46 -3.92 17.03 9.76
C ARG A 46 -3.36 16.66 8.39
N VAL A 47 -3.89 15.63 7.75
CA VAL A 47 -3.49 15.23 6.39
C VAL A 47 -3.87 16.31 5.37
N ALA A 48 -5.06 16.90 5.49
CA ALA A 48 -5.48 18.02 4.62
C ALA A 48 -4.54 19.24 4.76
N ALA A 49 -4.08 19.55 5.98
CA ALA A 49 -3.16 20.66 6.25
C ALA A 49 -1.74 20.40 5.72
N LEU A 50 -1.27 19.15 5.77
CA LEU A 50 0.00 18.75 5.17
C LEU A 50 -0.07 18.83 3.64
N LEU A 51 -1.12 18.28 3.04
CA LEU A 51 -1.33 18.33 1.59
C LEU A 51 -1.47 19.77 1.07
N SER A 52 -2.16 20.66 1.80
CA SER A 52 -2.22 22.08 1.41
C SER A 52 -0.86 22.76 1.44
N ARG A 53 -0.04 22.45 2.44
CA ARG A 53 1.32 23.01 2.57
C ARG A 53 2.24 22.54 1.44
N ASP A 54 2.11 21.28 1.04
CA ASP A 54 2.91 20.72 -0.06
C ASP A 54 2.49 21.28 -1.42
N ILE A 55 1.19 21.54 -1.63
CA ILE A 55 0.69 22.24 -2.83
C ILE A 55 1.26 23.66 -2.91
N GLU A 56 1.21 24.42 -1.81
CA GLU A 56 1.77 25.79 -1.74
C GLU A 56 3.30 25.79 -1.98
N ALA A 57 4.02 24.79 -1.47
CA ALA A 57 5.47 24.67 -1.67
C ALA A 57 5.83 24.34 -3.13
N ILE A 58 5.02 23.52 -3.82
CA ILE A 58 5.24 23.20 -5.23
C ILE A 58 4.92 24.40 -6.12
N GLU A 59 3.81 25.11 -5.87
CA GLU A 59 3.44 26.34 -6.58
C GLU A 59 4.51 27.45 -6.42
N ALA A 60 5.14 27.56 -5.23
CA ALA A 60 6.21 28.52 -4.98
C ALA A 60 7.54 28.17 -5.68
N SER A 61 7.73 26.93 -6.13
CA SER A 61 8.97 26.43 -6.75
C SER A 61 8.96 26.44 -8.29
N ALA A 62 7.91 27.01 -8.91
CA ALA A 62 7.62 26.95 -10.34
C ALA A 62 8.52 27.86 -11.22
N SER A 63 9.84 27.64 -11.22
CA SER A 63 10.77 28.43 -12.06
C SER A 63 11.50 27.65 -13.16
N SER A 64 11.31 26.33 -13.30
CA SER A 64 12.06 25.53 -14.30
C SER A 64 11.21 24.59 -15.16
N ASP A 65 10.13 24.00 -14.65
CA ASP A 65 9.25 23.10 -15.42
C ASP A 65 7.78 23.30 -15.03
N ALA A 66 7.12 24.27 -15.67
CA ALA A 66 5.74 24.63 -15.35
C ALA A 66 4.74 23.46 -15.55
N ALA A 67 4.89 22.69 -16.64
CA ALA A 67 3.96 21.60 -16.97
C ALA A 67 3.97 20.46 -15.94
N THR A 68 5.15 20.04 -15.48
CA THR A 68 5.26 18.95 -14.48
C THR A 68 4.87 19.42 -13.08
N CYS A 69 5.11 20.70 -12.76
CA CYS A 69 4.68 21.32 -11.51
C CYS A 69 3.16 21.47 -11.43
N ASP A 70 2.52 21.87 -12.53
CA ASP A 70 1.06 22.02 -12.61
C ASP A 70 0.35 20.66 -12.49
N LEU A 71 0.90 19.61 -13.12
CA LEU A 71 0.37 18.26 -13.05
C LEU A 71 0.54 17.65 -11.65
N ARG A 72 1.69 17.89 -11.00
CA ARG A 72 1.94 17.49 -9.60
C ARG A 72 1.03 18.23 -8.61
N ALA A 73 0.78 19.52 -8.84
CA ALA A 73 -0.17 20.28 -8.05
C ALA A 73 -1.62 19.81 -8.28
N ALA A 74 -1.99 19.45 -9.51
CA ALA A 74 -3.30 18.86 -9.82
C ALA A 74 -3.53 17.52 -9.09
N TYR A 75 -2.53 16.64 -9.05
CA TYR A 75 -2.60 15.38 -8.29
C TYR A 75 -2.83 15.60 -6.80
N LEU A 76 -2.05 16.51 -6.19
CA LEU A 76 -2.18 16.79 -4.76
C LEU A 76 -3.51 17.48 -4.43
N ARG A 77 -4.05 18.31 -5.33
CA ARG A 77 -5.38 18.91 -5.17
C ARG A 77 -6.49 17.87 -5.27
N ALA A 78 -6.40 16.92 -6.20
CA ALA A 78 -7.35 15.81 -6.31
C ALA A 78 -7.33 14.93 -5.04
N LEU A 79 -6.14 14.52 -4.59
CA LEU A 79 -5.93 13.77 -3.35
C LEU A 79 -6.40 14.51 -2.10
N ALA A 80 -6.28 15.83 -2.06
CA ALA A 80 -6.72 16.63 -0.91
C ALA A 80 -8.24 16.79 -0.84
N SER A 81 -8.98 16.58 -1.94
CA SER A 81 -10.42 16.82 -2.02
C SER A 81 -11.27 16.00 -1.03
N PRO A 82 -11.05 14.69 -0.81
CA PRO A 82 -11.85 13.89 0.11
C PRO A 82 -11.58 14.27 1.58
N PHE A 83 -10.36 14.71 1.88
CA PHE A 83 -9.96 15.14 3.22
C PHE A 83 -10.49 16.54 3.56
N ARG A 84 -10.55 17.46 2.58
CA ARG A 84 -11.12 18.81 2.76
C ARG A 84 -12.63 18.77 2.96
N CYS A 85 -13.34 17.90 2.23
CA CYS A 85 -14.80 17.79 2.30
C CYS A 85 -15.30 16.82 3.39
N ARG A 86 -14.41 16.24 4.22
CA ARG A 86 -14.72 15.20 5.23
C ARG A 86 -15.45 13.98 4.65
N GLN A 87 -15.24 13.70 3.37
CA GLN A 87 -15.84 12.60 2.62
C GLN A 87 -14.91 11.38 2.54
N VAL A 88 -14.03 11.21 3.52
CA VAL A 88 -13.04 10.11 3.56
C VAL A 88 -13.71 8.73 3.53
N HIS A 89 -14.96 8.65 4.02
CA HIS A 89 -15.77 7.42 4.04
C HIS A 89 -16.66 7.23 2.81
N ASP A 90 -16.65 8.16 1.86
CA ASP A 90 -17.51 8.14 0.68
C ASP A 90 -16.75 7.49 -0.50
N GLU A 91 -17.24 6.35 -0.99
CA GLU A 91 -16.63 5.62 -2.10
C GLU A 91 -16.64 6.43 -3.40
N ASP A 92 -17.66 7.28 -3.59
CA ASP A 92 -17.80 8.07 -4.81
C ASP A 92 -16.78 9.22 -4.86
N ALA A 93 -16.36 9.75 -3.70
CA ALA A 93 -15.27 10.72 -3.62
C ALA A 93 -13.92 10.10 -4.00
N TRP A 94 -13.67 8.84 -3.63
CA TRP A 94 -12.45 8.13 -4.02
C TRP A 94 -12.46 7.68 -5.49
N LYS A 95 -13.63 7.34 -6.04
CA LYS A 95 -13.78 7.10 -7.49
C LYS A 95 -13.45 8.35 -8.30
N ALA A 96 -13.95 9.51 -7.90
CA ALA A 96 -13.62 10.78 -8.57
C ALA A 96 -12.12 11.07 -8.54
N VAL A 97 -11.44 10.79 -7.42
CA VAL A 97 -9.97 10.90 -7.31
C VAL A 97 -9.26 9.93 -8.24
N LEU A 98 -9.70 8.67 -8.31
CA LEU A 98 -9.14 7.65 -9.21
C LEU A 98 -9.37 8.00 -10.70
N GLU A 99 -10.52 8.56 -11.04
CA GLU A 99 -10.79 9.09 -12.38
C GLU A 99 -9.88 10.27 -12.72
N THR A 100 -9.63 11.17 -11.76
CA THR A 100 -8.66 12.26 -11.98
C THR A 100 -7.24 11.71 -12.18
N PHE A 101 -6.85 10.67 -11.45
CA PHE A 101 -5.59 9.97 -11.68
C PHE A 101 -5.50 9.38 -13.08
N HIS A 102 -6.54 8.66 -13.52
CA HIS A 102 -6.56 8.03 -14.85
C HIS A 102 -6.47 9.09 -15.95
N ASN A 103 -7.24 10.17 -15.86
CA ASN A 103 -7.19 11.26 -16.85
C ASN A 103 -5.81 11.91 -16.92
N CYS A 104 -5.13 12.11 -15.79
CA CYS A 104 -3.77 12.66 -15.80
C CYS A 104 -2.71 11.69 -16.34
N PHE A 105 -2.89 10.37 -16.16
CA PHE A 105 -2.04 9.37 -16.80
C PHE A 105 -2.29 9.29 -18.31
N ASP A 106 -3.53 9.46 -18.75
CA ASP A 106 -3.89 9.54 -20.17
C ASP A 106 -3.31 10.79 -20.83
N ASP A 107 -3.32 11.94 -20.14
CA ASP A 107 -2.70 13.18 -20.61
C ASP A 107 -1.17 13.07 -20.71
N LEU A 108 -0.52 12.42 -19.74
CA LEU A 108 0.92 12.11 -19.78
C LEU A 108 1.26 11.09 -20.89
N ALA A 109 0.39 10.11 -21.11
CA ALA A 109 0.54 9.16 -22.19
C ALA A 109 0.41 9.85 -23.56
N LEU A 110 -0.52 10.80 -23.70
CA LEU A 110 -0.70 11.63 -24.90
C LEU A 110 0.50 12.56 -25.16
N GLU A 111 1.09 13.17 -24.13
CA GLU A 111 2.32 13.97 -24.27
C GLU A 111 3.53 13.10 -24.65
N SER A 112 3.61 11.87 -24.14
CA SER A 112 4.64 10.90 -24.53
C SER A 112 4.41 10.26 -25.91
N ALA A 113 3.18 10.34 -26.44
CA ALA A 113 2.75 9.76 -27.70
C ALA A 113 2.77 10.75 -28.89
N LEU A 114 3.30 11.97 -28.71
CA LEU A 114 3.65 12.85 -29.84
C LEU A 114 4.73 12.15 -30.71
N PRO A 115 4.41 11.76 -31.95
CA PRO A 115 5.24 10.82 -32.70
C PRO A 115 6.41 11.52 -33.40
N SER A 116 7.62 10.97 -33.24
CA SER A 116 8.64 11.01 -34.29
C SER A 116 8.05 10.38 -35.57
N PRO A 117 8.23 10.96 -36.76
CA PRO A 117 7.43 10.63 -37.95
C PRO A 117 8.01 9.43 -38.68
N GLN A 118 7.98 8.23 -38.08
CA GLN A 118 8.14 6.97 -38.81
C GLN A 118 7.28 5.90 -38.15
N SER A 119 6.52 5.18 -38.98
CA SER A 119 5.70 4.01 -38.62
C SER A 119 4.25 4.28 -38.18
N ARG A 120 3.49 4.97 -39.04
CA ARG A 120 2.05 4.74 -39.18
C ARG A 120 1.84 3.67 -40.24
N GLU A 121 1.52 2.46 -39.81
CA GLU A 121 0.80 1.38 -40.51
C GLU A 121 0.95 0.14 -39.62
N THR A 122 0.09 -0.07 -38.64
CA THR A 122 -1.13 -0.86 -38.83
C THR A 122 -1.81 -0.94 -37.46
N GLN A 123 -3.11 -0.65 -37.42
CA GLN A 123 -4.14 -1.26 -36.57
C GLN A 123 -5.30 -0.28 -36.43
N ASN A 124 -6.22 -0.35 -37.38
CA ASN A 124 -7.59 0.10 -37.19
C ASN A 124 -8.48 -1.13 -37.03
N ALA A 125 -9.16 -1.17 -35.89
CA ALA A 125 -10.56 -1.55 -35.69
C ALA A 125 -11.09 -2.90 -36.21
N ALA A 126 -11.32 -3.81 -35.27
CA ALA A 126 -12.49 -4.69 -35.15
C ALA A 126 -12.39 -5.30 -33.73
N GLY A 127 -13.27 -5.03 -32.77
CA GLY A 127 -14.68 -5.37 -32.73
C GLY A 127 -14.93 -5.96 -31.34
N LEU A 128 -16.05 -5.61 -30.71
CA LEU A 128 -16.48 -6.15 -29.42
C LEU A 128 -16.39 -7.68 -29.43
N ASP A 129 -15.63 -8.24 -28.49
CA ASP A 129 -16.00 -9.44 -27.73
C ASP A 129 -15.02 -9.53 -26.54
N ALA A 130 -15.57 -9.66 -25.34
CA ALA A 130 -14.79 -9.81 -24.11
C ALA A 130 -13.96 -11.11 -24.20
N PRO A 131 -12.62 -11.07 -24.20
CA PRO A 131 -11.84 -12.29 -24.10
C PRO A 131 -11.79 -12.71 -22.64
N GLY A 132 -12.09 -13.98 -22.42
CA GLY A 132 -12.14 -14.65 -21.14
C GLY A 132 -10.89 -14.46 -20.29
N ILE A 133 -11.12 -14.46 -18.97
CA ILE A 133 -10.12 -14.47 -17.90
C ILE A 133 -9.51 -15.88 -17.79
N GLU A 134 -9.14 -16.47 -18.92
CA GLU A 134 -8.42 -17.73 -18.99
C GLU A 134 -7.10 -17.42 -19.71
N SER A 135 -5.98 -17.60 -19.00
CA SER A 135 -4.59 -17.51 -19.51
C SER A 135 -3.73 -16.28 -19.15
N LEU A 136 -4.10 -15.42 -18.20
CA LEU A 136 -3.16 -14.37 -17.70
C LEU A 136 -2.36 -14.76 -16.44
N GLN A 137 -2.57 -15.94 -15.87
CA GLN A 137 -2.06 -16.26 -14.52
C GLN A 137 -0.60 -16.75 -14.39
N PRO A 138 0.05 -17.45 -15.34
CA PRO A 138 1.41 -17.94 -15.10
C PRO A 138 2.51 -16.90 -15.40
N GLU A 139 2.36 -16.07 -16.43
CA GLU A 139 3.44 -15.16 -16.86
C GLU A 139 3.58 -13.92 -15.98
N PHE A 140 2.47 -13.38 -15.45
CA PHE A 140 2.51 -12.27 -14.49
C PHE A 140 3.08 -12.67 -13.12
N ASP A 141 2.91 -13.93 -12.72
CA ASP A 141 3.35 -14.43 -11.40
C ASP A 141 4.88 -14.57 -11.32
N VAL A 142 5.53 -15.07 -12.38
CA VAL A 142 7.00 -15.25 -12.44
C VAL A 142 7.72 -13.91 -12.46
N HIS A 143 7.18 -12.93 -13.20
CA HIS A 143 7.86 -11.66 -13.42
C HIS A 143 7.92 -10.80 -12.15
N ILE A 144 6.87 -10.82 -11.32
CA ILE A 144 6.84 -10.07 -10.05
C ILE A 144 7.83 -10.67 -9.04
N ASP A 145 7.93 -12.00 -8.96
CA ASP A 145 8.86 -12.64 -8.03
C ASP A 145 10.33 -12.37 -8.43
N GLU A 146 10.62 -12.35 -9.73
CA GLU A 146 11.93 -11.95 -10.29
C GLU A 146 12.25 -10.47 -10.02
N HIS A 147 11.28 -9.56 -10.15
CA HIS A 147 11.45 -8.14 -9.80
C HIS A 147 11.70 -7.93 -8.30
N ILE A 148 11.06 -8.74 -7.44
CA ILE A 148 11.30 -8.71 -5.99
C ILE A 148 12.70 -9.22 -5.67
N GLU A 149 13.15 -10.31 -6.31
CA GLU A 149 14.50 -10.86 -6.11
C GLU A 149 15.59 -9.90 -6.59
N THR A 150 15.42 -9.28 -7.76
CA THR A 150 16.37 -8.25 -8.26
C THR A 150 16.42 -7.03 -7.36
N LEU A 151 15.29 -6.62 -6.78
CA LEU A 151 15.26 -5.53 -5.80
C LEU A 151 16.02 -5.90 -4.52
N ILE A 152 15.79 -7.10 -3.97
CA ILE A 152 16.52 -7.62 -2.80
C ILE A 152 18.03 -7.66 -3.09
N GLU A 153 18.43 -8.13 -4.26
CA GLU A 153 19.84 -8.22 -4.63
C GLU A 153 20.49 -6.84 -4.74
N ARG A 154 19.76 -5.85 -5.29
CA ARG A 154 20.21 -4.46 -5.33
C ARG A 154 20.40 -3.86 -3.94
N TYR A 155 19.51 -4.15 -2.99
CA TYR A 155 19.68 -3.74 -1.59
C TYR A 155 20.90 -4.40 -0.93
N ARG A 156 21.15 -5.69 -1.19
CA ARG A 156 22.34 -6.39 -0.69
C ARG A 156 23.64 -5.81 -1.25
N LEU A 157 23.68 -5.52 -2.54
CA LEU A 157 24.83 -4.87 -3.18
C LEU A 157 25.08 -3.47 -2.60
N THR A 158 24.01 -2.70 -2.39
CA THR A 158 24.10 -1.37 -1.77
C THR A 158 24.65 -1.47 -0.35
N ARG A 159 24.23 -2.46 0.43
CA ARG A 159 24.76 -2.72 1.77
C ARG A 159 26.24 -3.11 1.74
N GLY A 160 26.63 -4.03 0.86
CA GLY A 160 28.04 -4.43 0.72
C GLY A 160 28.95 -3.24 0.35
N SER A 161 28.47 -2.34 -0.51
CA SER A 161 29.18 -1.09 -0.80
C SER A 161 29.27 -0.15 0.41
N LEU A 162 28.24 -0.13 1.25
CA LEU A 162 28.19 0.69 2.46
C LEU A 162 29.16 0.19 3.53
N ASP A 163 29.26 -1.13 3.68
CA ASP A 163 30.19 -1.79 4.59
C ASP A 163 31.64 -1.56 4.16
N ALA A 164 31.94 -1.68 2.86
CA ALA A 164 33.26 -1.33 2.31
C ALA A 164 33.61 0.17 2.52
N ASN A 165 32.63 1.05 2.39
CA ASN A 165 32.80 2.47 2.73
C ASN A 165 33.03 2.69 4.24
N HIS A 166 32.52 1.81 5.10
CA HIS A 166 32.79 1.86 6.54
C HIS A 166 34.23 1.48 6.85
N GLU A 167 34.73 0.38 6.28
CA GLU A 167 36.10 -0.09 6.46
C GLU A 167 37.12 0.94 5.97
N THR A 168 36.88 1.53 4.81
CA THR A 168 37.76 2.60 4.29
C THR A 168 37.74 3.84 5.18
N MET A 169 36.61 4.19 5.79
CA MET A 169 36.51 5.29 6.74
C MET A 169 37.27 5.01 8.04
N ASP A 170 37.24 3.77 8.53
CA ASP A 170 38.02 3.33 9.69
C ASP A 170 39.53 3.40 9.41
N ASP A 171 39.96 2.99 8.22
CA ASP A 171 41.34 3.14 7.76
C ASP A 171 41.77 4.61 7.67
N PHE A 172 40.89 5.51 7.22
CA PHE A 172 41.16 6.94 7.20
C PHE A 172 41.29 7.52 8.60
N GLU A 173 40.43 7.11 9.54
CA GLU A 173 40.48 7.53 10.94
C GLU A 173 41.81 7.10 11.59
N ALA A 174 42.26 5.86 11.35
CA ALA A 174 43.54 5.34 11.84
C ALA A 174 44.75 6.08 11.24
N LYS A 175 44.75 6.33 9.92
CA LYS A 175 45.81 7.10 9.25
C LYS A 175 45.87 8.55 9.74
N TYR A 176 44.72 9.15 10.03
CA TYR A 176 44.65 10.50 10.59
C TYR A 176 45.23 10.56 12.00
N GLN A 177 44.88 9.62 12.88
CA GLN A 177 45.47 9.52 14.22
C GLN A 177 47.00 9.38 14.14
N HIS A 178 47.50 8.55 13.23
CA HIS A 178 48.93 8.41 13.01
C HIS A 178 49.60 9.72 12.55
N LEU A 179 48.97 10.45 11.62
CA LEU A 179 49.47 11.76 11.20
C LEU A 179 49.44 12.79 12.32
N GLN A 180 48.44 12.73 13.20
CA GLN A 180 48.34 13.58 14.38
C GLN A 180 49.50 13.31 15.35
N ASP A 181 49.80 12.05 15.64
CA ASP A 181 50.93 11.65 16.50
C ASP A 181 52.28 12.10 15.91
N VAL A 182 52.46 11.94 14.60
CA VAL A 182 53.67 12.40 13.88
C VAL A 182 53.79 13.92 13.92
N ASN A 183 52.68 14.64 13.75
CA ASN A 183 52.65 16.09 13.81
C ASN A 183 52.97 16.60 15.24
N GLU A 184 52.43 15.95 16.27
CA GLU A 184 52.77 16.24 17.66
C GLU A 184 54.26 15.98 17.95
N GLY A 185 54.84 14.88 17.43
CA GLY A 185 56.27 14.59 17.51
C GLY A 185 57.16 15.61 16.77
N LEU A 186 56.71 16.09 15.61
CA LEU A 186 57.41 17.17 14.90
C LEU A 186 57.34 18.49 15.67
N ARG A 187 56.23 18.77 16.37
CA ARG A 187 56.07 19.96 17.20
C ARG A 187 56.98 19.92 18.42
N THR A 188 57.05 18.79 19.13
CA THR A 188 57.95 18.64 20.29
C THR A 188 59.41 18.76 19.88
N THR A 189 59.81 18.15 18.77
CA THR A 189 61.17 18.33 18.24
C THR A 189 61.43 19.77 17.80
N LEU A 190 60.47 20.46 17.18
CA LEU A 190 60.62 21.88 16.83
C LEU A 190 60.79 22.77 18.08
N ASP A 191 60.03 22.47 19.13
CA ASP A 191 60.07 23.17 20.42
C ASP A 191 61.39 22.91 21.17
N ASP A 192 61.96 21.70 21.07
CA ASP A 192 63.23 21.31 21.68
C ASP A 192 64.46 21.88 20.93
N PHE A 193 64.38 22.02 19.61
CA PHE A 193 65.54 22.41 18.78
C PHE A 193 65.75 23.93 18.66
N LEU A 194 64.75 24.79 18.86
CA LEU A 194 64.92 26.24 18.69
C LEU A 194 64.01 27.11 19.59
N PRO A 195 64.51 27.64 20.72
CA PRO A 195 63.84 28.72 21.45
C PRO A 195 64.07 30.11 20.83
N LEU A 196 64.86 30.24 19.76
CA LEU A 196 65.20 31.53 19.15
C LEU A 196 64.67 31.66 17.70
N HIS A 197 63.56 32.40 17.60
CA HIS A 197 63.06 33.22 16.49
C HIS A 197 63.25 32.69 15.05
N GLY A 198 62.14 32.31 14.41
CA GLY A 198 62.08 32.19 12.95
C GLY A 198 60.95 31.34 12.35
N ASN A 199 60.19 30.59 13.16
CA ASN A 199 59.25 29.58 12.63
C ASN A 199 57.79 29.78 13.04
N ASP A 200 57.38 31.00 13.42
CA ASP A 200 55.98 31.30 13.76
C ASP A 200 55.02 30.95 12.61
N LYS A 201 55.46 31.14 11.36
CA LYS A 201 54.69 30.77 10.17
C LYS A 201 54.53 29.27 9.98
N LEU A 202 55.58 28.48 10.25
CA LEU A 202 55.51 27.02 10.19
C LEU A 202 54.58 26.47 11.30
N ARG A 203 54.57 27.14 12.46
CA ARG A 203 53.68 26.83 13.58
C ARG A 203 52.23 27.14 13.25
N GLU A 204 51.99 28.28 12.61
CA GLU A 204 50.67 28.69 12.12
C GLU A 204 50.15 27.73 11.04
N ASP A 205 51.00 27.35 10.07
CA ASP A 205 50.66 26.36 9.02
C ASP A 205 50.35 24.97 9.63
N LEU A 206 51.09 24.53 10.66
CA LEU A 206 50.83 23.28 11.39
C LEU A 206 49.52 23.33 12.18
N ASP A 207 49.22 24.46 12.83
CA ASP A 207 47.96 24.67 13.55
C ASP A 207 46.76 24.74 12.59
N GLU A 208 46.93 25.34 11.41
CA GLU A 208 45.89 25.38 10.37
C GLU A 208 45.66 24.00 9.74
N ALA A 209 46.73 23.25 9.45
CA ALA A 209 46.63 21.86 9.00
C ALA A 209 45.92 20.97 10.03
N ARG A 210 46.20 21.17 11.33
CA ARG A 210 45.50 20.48 12.42
C ARG A 210 44.00 20.83 12.44
N ARG A 211 43.64 22.11 12.41
CA ARG A 211 42.23 22.55 12.40
C ARG A 211 41.46 22.02 11.18
N CYS A 212 42.07 22.06 10.00
CA CYS A 212 41.49 21.48 8.78
C CYS A 212 41.29 19.97 8.93
N GLY A 213 42.27 19.28 9.49
CA GLY A 213 42.18 17.85 9.78
C GLY A 213 41.06 17.50 10.77
N GLU A 214 40.93 18.25 11.86
CA GLU A 214 39.88 18.06 12.87
C GLU A 214 38.48 18.29 12.26
N ALA A 215 38.34 19.26 11.35
CA ALA A 215 37.11 19.50 10.61
C ALA A 215 36.76 18.33 9.66
N ILE A 216 37.75 17.76 8.97
CA ILE A 216 37.58 16.58 8.11
C ILE A 216 37.19 15.36 8.95
N LEU A 217 37.83 15.13 10.10
CA LEU A 217 37.51 13.99 10.95
C LEU A 217 36.10 14.13 11.56
N LYS A 218 35.70 15.35 11.91
CA LYS A 218 34.32 15.62 12.35
C LYS A 218 33.32 15.33 11.24
N SER A 219 33.56 15.75 10.00
CA SER A 219 32.66 15.46 8.87
C SER A 219 32.64 13.95 8.55
N ALA A 220 33.78 13.27 8.61
CA ALA A 220 33.89 11.83 8.46
C ALA A 220 33.10 11.08 9.55
N SER A 221 33.17 11.51 10.80
CA SER A 221 32.40 10.89 11.91
C SER A 221 30.88 11.05 11.72
N VAL A 222 30.43 12.15 11.11
CA VAL A 222 29.02 12.38 10.76
C VAL A 222 28.61 11.48 9.59
N ALA A 223 29.44 11.39 8.54
CA ALA A 223 29.20 10.48 7.42
C ALA A 223 29.14 9.02 7.90
N LYS A 224 30.05 8.61 8.79
CA LYS A 224 30.07 7.28 9.42
C LYS A 224 28.77 6.97 10.17
N ARG A 225 28.22 7.93 10.92
CA ARG A 225 26.91 7.78 11.58
C ARG A 225 25.77 7.67 10.55
N ASN A 226 25.79 8.50 9.52
CA ASN A 226 24.77 8.48 8.47
C ASN A 226 24.78 7.16 7.70
N PHE A 227 25.97 6.59 7.42
CA PHE A 227 26.09 5.27 6.80
C PHE A 227 25.54 4.17 7.70
N LYS A 228 25.82 4.18 9.01
CA LYS A 228 25.20 3.21 9.94
C LYS A 228 23.68 3.30 9.95
N LEU A 229 23.12 4.52 9.92
CA LEU A 229 21.68 4.73 9.83
C LEU A 229 21.11 4.19 8.52
N LEU A 230 21.77 4.45 7.40
CA LEU A 230 21.34 3.98 6.08
C LEU A 230 21.43 2.45 5.99
N ALA A 231 22.44 1.83 6.60
CA ALA A 231 22.57 0.37 6.69
C ALA A 231 21.34 -0.24 7.38
N HIS A 232 20.95 0.34 8.51
CA HIS A 232 19.79 -0.12 9.26
C HIS A 232 18.48 0.06 8.49
N GLN A 233 18.31 1.20 7.81
CA GLN A 233 17.15 1.44 6.95
C GLN A 233 17.06 0.43 5.79
N CYS A 234 18.20 0.05 5.20
CA CYS A 234 18.25 -0.99 4.17
C CYS A 234 17.82 -2.36 4.72
N GLU A 235 18.20 -2.71 5.96
CA GLU A 235 17.78 -3.96 6.61
C GLU A 235 16.28 -3.99 6.91
N ASP A 236 15.73 -2.87 7.39
CA ASP A 236 14.29 -2.72 7.63
C ASP A 236 13.51 -2.87 6.33
N LEU A 237 13.97 -2.25 5.24
CA LEU A 237 13.37 -2.36 3.92
C LEU A 237 13.44 -3.79 3.37
N GLU A 238 14.59 -4.47 3.49
CA GLU A 238 14.71 -5.86 3.06
C GLU A 238 13.74 -6.77 3.82
N THR A 239 13.60 -6.55 5.13
CA THR A 239 12.66 -7.29 5.99
C THR A 239 11.21 -7.04 5.57
N TYR A 240 10.85 -5.78 5.31
CA TYR A 240 9.52 -5.40 4.86
C TYR A 240 9.18 -5.99 3.48
N ILE A 241 10.12 -5.96 2.54
CA ILE A 241 9.95 -6.56 1.21
C ILE A 241 9.69 -8.06 1.32
N ARG A 242 10.43 -8.77 2.18
CA ARG A 242 10.19 -10.21 2.43
C ARG A 242 8.81 -10.48 3.03
N GLN A 243 8.35 -9.63 3.96
CA GLN A 243 7.00 -9.76 4.53
C GLN A 243 5.92 -9.56 3.46
N LEU A 244 6.06 -8.55 2.61
CA LEU A 244 5.17 -8.34 1.48
C LEU A 244 5.18 -9.55 0.53
N GLN A 245 6.36 -10.10 0.23
CA GLN A 245 6.47 -11.28 -0.61
C GLN A 245 5.72 -12.48 -0.01
N THR A 246 5.84 -12.73 1.29
CA THR A 246 5.07 -13.80 1.96
C THR A 246 3.57 -13.55 1.92
N THR A 247 3.14 -12.30 2.08
CA THR A 247 1.74 -11.90 2.05
C THR A 247 1.14 -12.08 0.66
N ILE A 248 1.87 -11.66 -0.39
CA ILE A 248 1.49 -11.83 -1.80
C ILE A 248 1.35 -13.31 -2.13
N ARG A 249 2.32 -14.15 -1.72
CA ARG A 249 2.21 -15.61 -1.91
C ARG A 249 0.98 -16.18 -1.20
N GLY A 250 0.66 -15.70 0.00
CA GLY A 250 -0.55 -16.08 0.73
C GLY A 250 -1.83 -15.75 -0.03
N TYR A 251 -1.97 -14.51 -0.50
CA TYR A 251 -3.11 -14.09 -1.31
C TYR A 251 -3.23 -14.90 -2.61
N ARG A 252 -2.11 -15.15 -3.30
CA ARG A 252 -2.09 -15.99 -4.51
C ARG A 252 -2.62 -17.39 -4.23
N ALA A 253 -2.21 -18.02 -3.12
CA ALA A 253 -2.71 -19.34 -2.73
C ALA A 253 -4.22 -19.31 -2.47
N SER A 254 -4.70 -18.34 -1.69
CA SER A 254 -6.14 -18.18 -1.40
C SER A 254 -6.96 -17.90 -2.66
N VAL A 255 -6.44 -17.13 -3.61
CA VAL A 255 -7.12 -16.88 -4.90
C VAL A 255 -7.23 -18.18 -5.71
N ARG A 256 -6.19 -19.01 -5.74
CA ARG A 256 -6.25 -20.33 -6.41
C ARG A 256 -7.28 -21.25 -5.75
N GLU A 257 -7.34 -21.27 -4.42
CA GLU A 257 -8.37 -22.03 -3.69
C GLU A 257 -9.79 -21.54 -4.03
N LEU A 258 -10.00 -20.23 -4.11
CA LEU A 258 -11.29 -19.65 -4.49
C LEU A 258 -11.68 -19.98 -5.93
N ILE A 259 -10.73 -19.99 -6.86
CA ILE A 259 -10.96 -20.39 -8.26
C ILE A 259 -11.41 -21.85 -8.32
N VAL A 260 -10.69 -22.76 -7.66
CA VAL A 260 -11.06 -24.18 -7.59
C VAL A 260 -12.44 -24.37 -6.96
N ALA A 261 -12.74 -23.64 -5.88
CA ALA A 261 -14.05 -23.69 -5.24
C ALA A 261 -15.16 -23.18 -6.18
N ARG A 262 -14.95 -22.05 -6.85
CA ARG A 262 -15.86 -21.49 -7.85
C ARG A 262 -16.16 -22.52 -8.95
N ASP A 263 -15.13 -23.14 -9.51
CA ASP A 263 -15.28 -24.10 -10.61
C ASP A 263 -16.08 -25.33 -10.15
N SER A 264 -15.82 -25.81 -8.93
CA SER A 264 -16.63 -26.88 -8.33
C SER A 264 -18.10 -26.48 -8.13
N TYR A 265 -18.38 -25.24 -7.72
CA TYR A 265 -19.76 -24.77 -7.60
C TYR A 265 -20.47 -24.64 -8.95
N ILE A 266 -19.74 -24.25 -10.01
CA ILE A 266 -20.28 -24.20 -11.38
C ILE A 266 -20.64 -25.61 -11.86
N GLU A 267 -19.76 -26.59 -11.64
CA GLU A 267 -20.04 -28.00 -11.96
C GLU A 267 -21.28 -28.51 -11.21
N GLN A 268 -21.37 -28.26 -9.90
CA GLN A 268 -22.53 -28.64 -9.09
C GLN A 268 -23.82 -27.97 -9.56
N ALA A 269 -23.77 -26.70 -9.96
CA ALA A 269 -24.92 -25.98 -10.48
C ALA A 269 -25.40 -26.61 -11.81
N ASN A 270 -24.47 -26.97 -12.70
CA ASN A 270 -24.78 -27.64 -13.96
C ASN A 270 -25.44 -29.01 -13.75
N GLU A 271 -24.92 -29.82 -12.82
CA GLU A 271 -25.55 -31.09 -12.46
C GLU A 271 -26.96 -30.92 -11.90
N LEU A 272 -27.17 -29.89 -11.08
CA LEU A 272 -28.49 -29.61 -10.51
C LEU A 272 -29.48 -29.14 -11.59
N SER A 273 -29.04 -28.32 -12.55
CA SER A 273 -29.89 -27.93 -13.69
C SER A 273 -30.29 -29.13 -14.53
N GLU A 274 -29.36 -30.04 -14.83
CA GLU A 274 -29.69 -31.27 -15.59
C GLU A 274 -30.70 -32.14 -14.85
N LYS A 275 -30.54 -32.30 -13.53
CA LYS A 275 -31.50 -33.03 -12.67
C LYS A 275 -32.87 -32.36 -12.66
N LEU A 276 -32.91 -31.03 -12.69
CA LEU A 276 -34.15 -30.25 -12.71
C LEU A 276 -34.87 -30.45 -14.06
N GLU A 277 -34.18 -30.33 -15.18
CA GLU A 277 -34.74 -30.57 -16.51
C GLU A 277 -35.32 -32.00 -16.64
N LEU A 278 -34.61 -33.00 -16.11
CA LEU A 278 -35.10 -34.38 -16.09
C LEU A 278 -36.39 -34.53 -15.27
N ARG A 279 -36.49 -33.83 -14.14
CA ARG A 279 -37.71 -33.82 -13.31
C ARG A 279 -38.86 -33.11 -14.01
N GLU A 280 -38.62 -31.97 -14.65
CA GLU A 280 -39.66 -31.27 -15.43
C GLU A 280 -40.21 -32.16 -16.54
N LYS A 281 -39.35 -32.80 -17.34
CA LYS A 281 -39.75 -33.78 -18.36
C LYS A 281 -40.55 -34.96 -17.79
N LEU A 282 -40.32 -35.34 -16.54
CA LEU A 282 -41.04 -36.42 -15.88
C LEU A 282 -42.41 -35.94 -15.37
N VAL A 283 -42.47 -34.74 -14.79
CA VAL A 283 -43.72 -34.08 -14.36
C VAL A 283 -44.63 -33.84 -15.56
N GLU A 284 -44.11 -33.36 -16.69
CA GLU A 284 -44.88 -33.18 -17.93
C GLU A 284 -45.50 -34.51 -18.41
N ARG A 285 -44.71 -35.59 -18.41
CA ARG A 285 -45.20 -36.93 -18.76
C ARG A 285 -46.28 -37.43 -17.81
N LEU A 286 -46.11 -37.23 -16.50
CA LEU A 286 -47.12 -37.59 -15.51
C LEU A 286 -48.40 -36.78 -15.69
N ARG A 287 -48.28 -35.48 -15.95
CA ARG A 287 -49.42 -34.59 -16.23
C ARG A 287 -50.18 -35.05 -17.47
N HIS A 288 -49.47 -35.35 -18.55
CA HIS A 288 -50.08 -35.88 -19.77
C HIS A 288 -50.81 -37.21 -19.53
N ASN A 289 -50.18 -38.14 -18.81
CA ASN A 289 -50.82 -39.41 -18.44
C ASN A 289 -52.04 -39.21 -17.54
N TYR A 290 -51.98 -38.27 -16.60
CA TYR A 290 -53.11 -37.93 -15.75
C TYR A 290 -54.27 -37.36 -16.57
N ASP A 291 -54.00 -36.44 -17.50
CA ASP A 291 -55.02 -35.86 -18.37
C ASP A 291 -55.68 -36.94 -19.26
N LEU A 292 -54.90 -37.89 -19.79
CA LEU A 292 -55.41 -39.06 -20.50
C LEU A 292 -56.30 -39.95 -19.61
N LEU A 293 -55.84 -40.27 -18.41
CA LEU A 293 -56.59 -41.11 -17.47
C LEU A 293 -57.92 -40.44 -17.08
N ARG A 294 -57.89 -39.11 -16.91
CA ARG A 294 -59.07 -38.30 -16.63
C ARG A 294 -60.06 -38.32 -17.79
N GLN A 295 -59.58 -38.19 -19.03
CA GLN A 295 -60.44 -38.31 -20.21
C GLN A 295 -61.11 -39.68 -20.32
N GLU A 296 -60.37 -40.77 -20.04
CA GLU A 296 -60.93 -42.12 -20.04
C GLU A 296 -61.91 -42.33 -18.88
N TYR A 297 -61.62 -41.78 -17.70
CA TYR A 297 -62.56 -41.79 -16.58
C TYR A 297 -63.86 -41.05 -16.92
N ASP A 298 -63.76 -39.84 -17.49
CA ASP A 298 -64.92 -39.04 -17.92
C ASP A 298 -65.72 -39.78 -19.02
N ARG A 299 -65.07 -40.53 -19.91
CA ARG A 299 -65.77 -41.40 -20.88
C ARG A 299 -66.55 -42.53 -20.23
N LEU A 300 -65.95 -43.22 -19.25
CA LEU A 300 -66.55 -44.40 -18.62
C LEU A 300 -67.65 -44.05 -17.61
N TYR A 301 -67.48 -42.94 -16.89
CA TYR A 301 -68.32 -42.59 -15.73
C TYR A 301 -69.02 -41.23 -15.86
N GLY A 302 -68.66 -40.40 -16.85
CA GLY A 302 -69.31 -39.11 -17.10
C GLY A 302 -70.65 -39.21 -17.84
N LEU A 303 -70.98 -40.38 -18.40
CA LEU A 303 -72.25 -40.68 -19.08
C LEU A 303 -73.35 -41.20 -18.15
N THR A 304 -73.12 -41.29 -16.83
CA THR A 304 -74.12 -41.73 -15.84
C THR A 304 -74.75 -40.58 -15.05
N GLN A 305 -75.06 -39.47 -15.73
CA GLN A 305 -75.99 -38.43 -15.25
C GLN A 305 -77.13 -38.23 -16.24
#